data_AF-A0A957VSE5-F1
#
_entry.id   AF-A0A957VSE5-F1
#
_cell.length_a   1.000
_cell.length_b   1.000
_cell.length_c   1.000
_cell.angle_alpha   90.00
_cell.angle_beta   90.00
_cell.angle_gamma   90.00
#
_symmetry.space_group_name_H-M   'P 1'
#
loop_
_entity.id
_entity.type
_entity.pdbx_description
1 polymer ?
#
loop_
_entity_poly.entity_id
_entity_poly.type
_entity_poly.pdbx_seq_one_letter_code
_entity_poly.pdbx_strand_id
1 'polypeptide(L)'
;MTSLRDWYSVHFDANAITLRVHPPNEAAWEETLQWKHISRVCFKAADWFESDELYIFTDQRPESYVIPIEADGGQALWGEILDRKLFDAEMAIEASMATNELFCSPPISG
;
A
#
# COMPACT_ATOMS: atom_id res chain seq x y z
N MET A 1 -0.82 -13.62 20.33
CA MET A 1 -1.31 -12.43 19.61
C MET A 1 -1.22 -12.75 18.13
N THR A 2 -2.31 -12.56 17.40
CA THR A 2 -2.32 -12.74 15.94
C THR A 2 -1.59 -11.55 15.32
N SER A 3 -0.53 -11.80 14.56
CA SER A 3 0.23 -10.75 13.87
C SER A 3 -0.52 -10.30 12.62
N LEU A 4 -0.19 -9.10 12.12
CA LEU A 4 -0.79 -8.55 10.89
C LEU A 4 -0.69 -9.51 9.70
N ARG A 5 0.46 -10.19 9.57
CA ARG A 5 0.76 -11.16 8.51
C ARG A 5 -0.13 -12.40 8.53
N ASP A 6 -0.70 -12.74 9.69
CA ASP A 6 -1.53 -13.93 9.83
C ASP A 6 -2.94 -13.73 9.25
N TRP A 7 -3.36 -12.47 9.05
CA TRP A 7 -4.71 -12.14 8.62
C TRP A 7 -4.81 -11.10 7.50
N TYR A 8 -3.72 -10.40 7.16
CA TYR A 8 -3.65 -9.52 5.99
C TYR A 8 -2.58 -10.02 5.05
N SER A 9 -2.99 -10.51 3.88
CA SER A 9 -2.09 -10.97 2.83
C SER A 9 -2.33 -10.24 1.50
N VAL A 10 -1.24 -10.00 0.80
CA VAL A 10 -1.15 -9.27 -0.45
C VAL A 10 -0.42 -10.14 -1.45
N HIS A 11 -1.07 -10.39 -2.58
CA HIS A 11 -0.46 -11.06 -3.71
C HIS A 11 -0.60 -10.17 -4.94
N PHE A 12 0.33 -10.28 -5.87
CA PHE A 12 0.23 -9.57 -7.14
C PHE A 12 0.88 -10.39 -8.25
N ASP A 13 0.43 -10.11 -9.47
CA ASP A 13 1.02 -10.61 -10.69
C ASP A 13 1.24 -9.45 -11.69
N ALA A 14 1.48 -9.79 -12.95
CA ALA A 14 1.70 -8.79 -14.00
C ALA A 14 0.51 -7.81 -14.17
N ASN A 15 -0.72 -8.25 -13.89
CA ASN A 15 -1.97 -7.58 -14.22
C ASN A 15 -2.68 -6.94 -13.03
N ALA A 16 -2.60 -7.56 -11.84
CA ALA A 16 -3.38 -7.12 -10.69
C ALA A 16 -2.68 -7.36 -9.34
N ILE A 17 -3.23 -6.69 -8.33
CA ILE A 17 -2.97 -6.90 -6.90
C ILE A 17 -4.24 -7.47 -6.28
N THR A 18 -4.11 -8.53 -5.49
CA THR A 18 -5.19 -9.14 -4.71
C THR A 18 -4.89 -8.98 -3.23
N LEU A 19 -5.85 -8.42 -2.50
CA LEU A 19 -5.83 -8.23 -1.06
C LEU A 19 -6.77 -9.27 -0.44
N ARG A 20 -6.27 -10.03 0.54
CA ARG A 20 -7.07 -10.99 1.31
C ARG A 20 -6.93 -10.69 2.78
N VAL A 21 -8.05 -10.37 3.41
CA VAL A 21 -8.09 -9.81 4.76
C VAL A 21 -9.10 -10.59 5.60
N HIS A 22 -8.60 -11.26 6.64
CA HIS A 22 -9.32 -12.18 7.53
C HIS A 22 -9.18 -11.78 9.01
N PRO A 23 -9.59 -10.55 9.38
CA PRO A 23 -9.38 -10.02 10.72
C PRO A 23 -10.10 -10.87 11.78
N PRO A 24 -9.53 -11.04 12.99
CA PRO A 24 -10.07 -11.96 14.00
C PRO A 24 -11.53 -11.73 14.45
N ASN A 25 -12.04 -10.49 14.31
CA ASN A 25 -13.35 -10.09 14.85
C ASN A 25 -14.26 -9.41 13.80
N GLU A 26 -13.90 -9.43 12.53
CA GLU A 26 -14.69 -8.80 11.46
C GLU A 26 -14.87 -9.77 10.28
N ALA A 27 -15.76 -9.42 9.35
CA ALA A 27 -15.98 -10.23 8.17
C ALA A 27 -14.72 -10.23 7.30
N ALA A 28 -14.31 -11.42 6.87
CA ALA A 28 -13.26 -11.55 5.88
C ALA A 28 -13.70 -10.95 4.55
N TRP A 29 -12.75 -10.35 3.84
CA TRP A 29 -12.98 -9.81 2.52
C TRP A 29 -11.78 -10.05 1.60
N GLU A 30 -12.07 -10.09 0.31
CA GLU A 30 -11.07 -10.18 -0.75
C GLU A 30 -11.41 -9.15 -1.82
N GLU A 31 -10.42 -8.37 -2.24
CA GLU A 31 -10.55 -7.45 -3.36
C GLU A 31 -9.36 -7.57 -4.30
N THR A 32 -9.61 -7.31 -5.58
CA THR A 32 -8.57 -7.29 -6.61
C THR A 32 -8.63 -5.97 -7.36
N LEU A 33 -7.51 -5.27 -7.42
CA LEU A 33 -7.33 -4.03 -8.18
C LEU A 33 -6.33 -4.24 -9.32
N GLN A 34 -6.61 -3.68 -10.49
CA GLN A 34 -5.71 -3.81 -11.65
C GLN A 34 -4.69 -2.68 -11.64
N TRP A 35 -3.42 -3.01 -11.93
CA TRP A 35 -2.33 -2.03 -11.98
C TRP A 35 -2.64 -0.82 -12.87
N LYS A 36 -3.28 -1.07 -14.01
CA LYS A 36 -3.60 -0.04 -15.02
C LYS A 36 -4.58 1.04 -14.52
N HIS A 37 -5.31 0.76 -13.43
CA HIS A 37 -6.30 1.66 -12.86
C HIS A 37 -5.72 2.49 -11.70
N ILE A 38 -4.48 2.22 -11.28
CA ILE A 38 -3.82 3.00 -10.24
C ILE A 38 -3.53 4.39 -10.76
N SER A 39 -4.10 5.39 -10.10
CA SER A 39 -3.97 6.79 -10.47
C SER A 39 -2.98 7.54 -9.58
N ARG A 40 -2.79 7.07 -8.34
CA ARG A 40 -1.88 7.65 -7.37
C ARG A 40 -1.51 6.63 -6.30
N VAL A 41 -0.28 6.67 -5.84
CA VAL A 41 0.19 5.93 -4.67
C VAL A 41 0.71 6.93 -3.65
N CYS A 42 0.34 6.75 -2.38
CA CYS A 42 0.97 7.45 -1.28
C CYS A 42 1.60 6.48 -0.28
N PHE A 43 2.73 6.87 0.29
CA PHE A 43 3.40 6.18 1.38
C PHE A 43 3.32 7.06 2.63
N LYS A 44 2.77 6.52 3.72
CA LYS A 44 2.77 7.16 5.03
C LYS A 44 3.85 6.50 5.88
N ALA A 45 4.90 7.26 6.19
CA ALA A 45 5.89 6.87 7.18
C ALA A 45 5.22 6.94 8.56
N ALA A 46 5.13 5.81 9.24
CA ALA A 46 4.56 5.69 10.56
C ALA A 46 5.50 6.27 11.64
N ASP A 47 4.99 6.33 12.86
CA ASP A 47 5.83 6.46 14.04
C ASP A 47 6.21 5.09 14.61
N TRP A 48 6.92 5.06 15.73
CA TRP A 48 7.45 3.84 16.34
C TRP A 48 6.39 2.80 16.75
N PHE A 49 5.11 3.18 16.80
CA PHE A 49 4.03 2.32 17.29
C PHE A 49 3.03 1.92 16.19
N GLU A 50 3.16 2.46 14.98
CA GLU A 50 2.30 2.20 13.84
C GLU A 50 3.05 1.48 12.71
N SER A 51 2.29 0.84 11.83
CA SER A 51 2.78 0.28 10.58
C SER A 51 2.91 1.38 9.54
N ASP A 52 3.97 1.36 8.72
CA ASP A 52 4.00 2.15 7.50
C ASP A 52 2.83 1.73 6.59
N GLU A 53 2.21 2.69 5.90
CA GLU A 53 0.99 2.43 5.11
C GLU A 53 1.14 2.87 3.66
N LEU A 54 0.73 1.99 2.75
CA LEU A 54 0.49 2.30 1.34
C LEU A 54 -0.96 2.66 1.13
N TYR A 55 -1.19 3.82 0.53
CA TYR A 55 -2.49 4.27 0.05
C TYR A 55 -2.51 4.19 -1.47
N ILE A 56 -3.26 3.24 -2.03
CA ILE A 56 -3.39 3.06 -3.48
C ILE A 56 -4.74 3.62 -3.94
N PHE A 57 -4.70 4.68 -4.71
CA PHE A 57 -5.88 5.28 -5.33
C PHE A 57 -6.07 4.71 -6.73
N THR A 58 -7.34 4.49 -7.09
CA THR A 58 -7.70 4.02 -8.43
C THR A 58 -8.72 4.96 -9.07
N ASP A 59 -8.91 4.86 -10.38
CA ASP A 59 -10.01 5.55 -11.08
C ASP A 59 -11.37 4.85 -10.93
N GLN A 60 -11.43 3.72 -10.21
CA GLN A 60 -12.63 2.88 -10.10
C GLN A 60 -13.48 3.22 -8.87
N ARG A 61 -12.89 3.85 -7.86
CA ARG A 61 -13.58 4.28 -6.63
C ARG A 61 -12.90 5.50 -6.01
N PRO A 62 -13.62 6.32 -5.22
CA PRO A 62 -13.03 7.50 -4.59
C PRO A 62 -12.10 7.18 -3.41
N GLU A 63 -12.32 6.06 -2.71
CA GLU A 63 -11.51 5.65 -1.57
C GLU A 63 -10.20 4.95 -1.98
N SER A 64 -9.10 5.24 -1.28
CA SER A 64 -7.87 4.45 -1.42
C SER A 64 -8.02 3.05 -0.85
N TYR A 65 -7.22 2.11 -1.37
CA TYR A 65 -6.85 0.90 -0.65
C TYR A 65 -5.74 1.24 0.35
N VAL A 66 -5.89 0.83 1.61
CA VAL A 66 -4.85 1.00 2.63
C VAL A 66 -4.22 -0.35 2.92
N ILE A 67 -2.91 -0.44 2.69
CA ILE A 67 -2.13 -1.67 2.78
C ILE A 67 -0.94 -1.41 3.70
N PRO A 68 -0.89 -2.02 4.90
CA PRO A 68 0.28 -1.93 5.75
C PRO A 68 1.48 -2.62 5.11
N ILE A 69 2.67 -2.02 5.25
CA ILE A 69 3.91 -2.60 4.72
C ILE A 69 4.26 -3.94 5.41
N GLU A 70 3.91 -4.08 6.68
CA GLU A 70 4.15 -5.30 7.48
C GLU A 70 3.16 -6.43 7.17
N ALA A 71 2.14 -6.21 6.33
CA ALA A 71 1.27 -7.28 5.85
C ALA A 71 2.08 -8.36 5.11
N ASP A 72 1.53 -9.57 5.02
CA ASP A 72 2.19 -10.61 4.24
C ASP A 72 2.20 -10.23 2.76
N GLY A 73 3.37 -10.05 2.16
CA GLY A 73 3.54 -9.52 0.81
C GLY A 73 3.57 -7.99 0.69
N GLY A 74 3.37 -7.21 1.77
CA GLY A 74 3.38 -5.74 1.73
C GLY A 74 4.70 -5.13 1.25
N GLN A 75 5.82 -5.56 1.83
CA GLN A 75 7.18 -5.19 1.39
C GLN A 75 7.45 -5.54 -0.08
N ALA A 76 6.98 -6.70 -0.55
CA ALA A 76 7.15 -7.10 -1.95
C ALA A 76 6.32 -6.22 -2.89
N LEU A 77 5.10 -5.86 -2.48
CA LEU A 77 4.25 -4.93 -3.22
C LEU A 77 4.91 -3.56 -3.34
N TRP A 78 5.53 -3.07 -2.27
CA TRP A 78 6.24 -1.80 -2.30
C TRP A 78 7.38 -1.79 -3.33
N GLY A 79 8.20 -2.85 -3.35
CA GLY A 79 9.24 -3.02 -4.37
C GLY A 79 8.67 -2.98 -5.79
N GLU A 80 7.58 -3.70 -6.04
CA GLU A 80 6.93 -3.74 -7.36
C GLU A 80 6.35 -2.37 -7.79
N ILE A 81 5.82 -1.58 -6.84
CA ILE A 81 5.34 -0.21 -7.08
C ILE A 81 6.48 0.69 -7.57
N LEU A 82 7.66 0.57 -6.94
CA LEU A 82 8.86 1.33 -7.32
C LEU A 82 9.39 0.86 -8.68
N ASP A 83 9.45 -0.45 -8.94
CA ASP A 83 9.89 -1.01 -10.22
C ASP A 83 8.99 -0.59 -11.38
N ARG A 84 7.68 -0.47 -11.13
CA ARG A 84 6.69 0.05 -12.09
C ARG A 84 6.69 1.57 -12.22
N LYS A 85 7.50 2.28 -11.42
CA LYS A 85 7.59 3.74 -11.39
C LYS A 85 6.26 4.42 -11.08
N LEU A 86 5.42 3.75 -10.29
CA LEU A 86 4.17 4.32 -9.77
C LEU A 86 4.41 5.22 -8.56
N PHE A 87 5.61 5.14 -7.99
CA PHE A 87 6.08 6.03 -6.94
C PHE A 87 7.50 6.51 -7.26
N ASP A 88 7.81 7.74 -6.88
CA ASP A 88 9.11 8.35 -7.19
C ASP A 88 10.21 7.78 -6.28
N ALA A 89 11.33 7.36 -6.87
CA ALA A 89 12.40 6.67 -6.14
C ALA A 89 13.19 7.60 -5.21
N GLU A 90 13.36 8.88 -5.55
CA GLU A 90 14.01 9.85 -4.68
C GLU A 90 13.11 10.16 -3.48
N MET A 91 11.81 10.35 -3.74
CA MET A 91 10.79 10.49 -2.70
C MET A 91 10.69 9.26 -1.79
N ALA A 92 10.91 8.05 -2.31
CA ALA A 92 10.94 6.83 -1.49
C ALA A 92 12.13 6.81 -0.51
N ILE A 93 13.29 7.33 -0.93
CA ILE A 93 14.46 7.49 -0.06
C ILE A 93 14.15 8.51 1.03
N GLU A 94 13.55 9.65 0.68
CA GLU A 94 13.12 10.66 1.65
C GLU A 94 12.12 10.09 2.66
N ALA A 95 11.10 9.38 2.18
CA ALA A 95 10.08 8.75 3.00
C ALA A 95 10.66 7.74 4.01
N SER A 96 11.72 7.00 3.63
CA SER A 96 12.39 6.05 4.53
C SER A 96 13.10 6.68 5.72
N MET A 97 13.39 7.98 5.65
CA MET A 97 14.03 8.76 6.72
C MET A 97 13.03 9.63 7.50
N ALA A 98 11.79 9.72 7.03
CA ALA A 98 10.76 10.55 7.61
C ALA A 98 10.09 9.87 8.81
N THR A 99 9.27 10.62 9.54
CA THR A 99 8.44 10.09 10.61
C THR A 99 7.12 10.84 10.63
N ASN A 100 6.02 10.11 10.57
CA ASN A 100 4.66 10.68 10.57
C ASN A 100 4.41 11.67 9.41
N GLU A 101 4.95 11.37 8.23
CA GLU A 101 4.80 12.16 7.01
C GLU A 101 4.15 11.33 5.89
N LEU A 102 3.42 12.00 5.00
CA LEU A 102 2.73 11.39 3.86
C LEU A 102 3.34 11.90 2.55
N PHE A 103 3.79 10.97 1.72
CA PHE A 103 4.39 11.22 0.43
C PHE A 103 3.49 10.65 -0.65
N CYS A 104 3.18 11.40 -1.71
CA CYS A 104 2.25 10.98 -2.76
C CYS A 104 2.84 11.19 -4.15
N SER A 105 2.67 10.20 -5.03
CA SER A 105 3.03 10.27 -6.44
C SER A 105 1.83 9.87 -7.33
N PRO A 106 1.41 10.72 -8.29
CA PRO A 106 1.87 12.11 -8.47
C PRO A 106 1.47 12.99 -7.27
N PRO A 107 2.18 14.11 -7.04
CA PRO A 107 1.80 15.07 -6.00
C PRO A 107 0.42 15.66 -6.32
N ILE A 108 -0.30 16.10 -5.29
CA ILE A 108 -1.54 16.85 -5.50
C ILE A 108 -1.15 18.17 -6.15
N SER A 109 -1.51 18.34 -7.41
CA SER A 109 -1.45 19.64 -8.08
C SER A 109 -2.34 20.61 -7.30
N GLY A 110 -1.72 21.63 -6.69
CA GLY A 110 -2.42 22.77 -6.12
C GLY A 110 -3.06 23.66 -7.18
#